data_AF-A0A534U6P2-F1
#
_entry.id   AF-A0A534U6P2-F1
#
_cell.length_a   1.000
_cell.length_b   1.000
_cell.length_c   1.000
_cell.angle_alpha   90.00
_cell.angle_beta   90.00
_cell.angle_gamma   90.00
#
_symmetry.space_group_name_H-M   'P 1'
#
loop_
_entity.id
_entity.type
_entity.pdbx_description
1 polymer ?
#
loop_
_entity_poly.entity_id
_entity_poly.type
_entity_poly.pdbx_seq_one_letter_code
_entity_poly.pdbx_strand_id
1 'polypeptide(L)'
;MRSGHVAAAVVMGLFVASVCSATSVPLGPPVALGPGSLEVEMERNPELASLIARRGYPDWAERVEVDSEPPLDPYEIHVFYLRFDREVAFARASILGRPLIGVRKFDRPIAPAMRERIAQYYLAADPAARAELAADRADAAAESAERAAARASDAADHVTRVAEHMERAFHEHLRK
;
A
#
# COMPACT_ATOMS: atom_id res chain seq x y z
N MET A 1 50.86 -17.65 38.03
CA MET A 1 49.60 -17.04 38.53
C MET A 1 49.60 -15.56 38.23
N ARG A 2 48.78 -15.12 37.25
CA ARG A 2 48.01 -13.87 37.25
C ARG A 2 47.42 -13.68 35.85
N SER A 3 46.15 -14.08 35.76
CA SER A 3 45.27 -13.85 34.64
C SER A 3 45.06 -12.35 34.43
N GLY A 4 45.19 -11.87 33.20
CA GLY A 4 44.73 -10.56 32.78
C GLY A 4 43.62 -10.74 31.75
N HIS A 5 42.37 -10.51 32.17
CA HIS A 5 41.22 -10.32 31.29
C HIS A 5 40.85 -8.84 31.36
N VAL A 6 40.88 -8.12 30.24
CA VAL A 6 40.12 -6.86 30.05
C VAL A 6 39.88 -6.72 28.53
N ALA A 7 38.72 -7.19 28.06
CA ALA A 7 37.54 -6.40 27.67
C ALA A 7 37.59 -5.91 26.22
N ALA A 8 36.99 -6.70 25.32
CA ALA A 8 36.56 -6.27 24.00
C ALA A 8 35.26 -5.47 24.15
N ALA A 9 35.32 -4.15 23.97
CA ALA A 9 34.14 -3.30 23.92
C ALA A 9 33.59 -3.30 22.49
N VAL A 10 32.52 -4.06 22.26
CA VAL A 10 31.70 -3.99 21.05
C VAL A 10 30.80 -2.76 21.18
N VAL A 11 31.14 -1.68 20.47
CA VAL A 11 30.26 -0.52 20.33
C VAL A 11 29.21 -0.87 19.28
N MET A 12 28.11 -1.45 19.75
CA MET A 12 26.90 -1.65 18.97
C MET A 12 26.20 -0.29 18.86
N GLY A 13 26.56 0.47 17.83
CA GLY A 13 25.94 1.74 17.48
C GLY A 13 24.50 1.51 17.00
N LEU A 14 23.57 1.53 17.95
CA LEU A 14 22.14 1.56 17.67
C LEU A 14 21.80 2.97 17.15
N PHE A 15 21.84 3.15 15.83
CA PHE A 15 21.23 4.30 15.16
C PHE A 15 19.71 4.16 15.28
N VAL A 16 19.15 4.61 16.39
CA VAL A 16 17.72 4.92 16.46
C VAL A 16 17.57 6.24 15.71
N ALA A 17 17.30 6.14 14.40
CA ALA A 17 16.71 7.23 13.65
C ALA A 17 15.32 7.47 14.24
N SER A 18 15.27 8.31 15.29
CA SER A 18 14.04 8.86 15.82
C SER A 18 13.46 9.79 14.76
N VAL A 19 12.72 9.21 13.82
CA VAL A 19 11.80 9.97 12.98
C VAL A 19 10.76 10.50 13.94
N CYS A 20 10.91 11.74 14.37
CA CYS A 20 9.86 12.50 15.06
C CYS A 20 8.72 12.75 14.06
N SER A 21 8.02 11.69 13.67
CA SER A 21 6.67 11.81 13.18
C SER A 21 5.86 12.29 14.37
N ALA A 22 5.51 13.58 14.39
CA ALA A 22 4.51 14.09 15.31
C ALA A 22 3.21 13.33 15.01
N THR A 23 3.02 12.19 15.68
CA THR A 23 1.82 11.37 15.63
C THR A 23 0.74 12.13 16.35
N SER A 24 -0.08 12.82 15.57
CA SER A 24 -1.32 13.42 16.01
C SER A 24 -2.29 12.30 16.41
N VAL A 25 -3.07 12.54 17.47
CA VAL A 25 -4.01 11.55 18.00
C VAL A 25 -5.39 11.83 17.39
N PRO A 26 -6.04 10.84 16.75
CA PRO A 26 -7.38 11.05 16.21
C PRO A 26 -8.38 11.29 17.35
N LEU A 27 -9.17 12.36 17.25
CA LEU A 27 -10.14 12.78 18.26
C LEU A 27 -11.56 12.25 18.00
N GLY A 28 -11.81 11.68 16.83
CA GLY A 28 -13.12 11.19 16.42
C GLY A 28 -13.08 10.20 15.27
N PRO A 29 -14.24 9.65 14.87
CA PRO A 29 -14.31 8.77 13.72
C PRO A 29 -13.95 9.55 12.44
N PRO A 30 -13.23 8.92 11.50
CA PRO A 30 -12.91 9.54 10.22
C PRO A 30 -14.18 9.76 9.39
N VAL A 31 -14.22 10.86 8.65
CA VAL A 31 -15.33 11.22 7.76
C VAL A 31 -14.90 11.01 6.32
N ALA A 32 -15.63 10.16 5.59
CA ALA A 32 -15.39 9.92 4.17
C ALA A 32 -15.55 11.22 3.35
N LEU A 33 -14.59 11.49 2.47
CA LEU A 33 -14.62 12.61 1.56
C LEU A 33 -15.05 12.12 0.18
N GLY A 34 -16.23 12.57 -0.27
CA GLY A 34 -16.65 12.39 -1.66
C GLY A 34 -15.83 13.27 -2.62
N PRO A 35 -15.95 13.03 -3.94
CA PRO A 35 -15.13 13.73 -4.95
C PRO A 35 -15.16 15.26 -4.83
N GLY A 36 -16.34 15.87 -4.71
CA GLY A 36 -16.45 17.32 -4.60
C GLY A 36 -15.88 17.89 -3.28
N SER A 37 -15.93 17.13 -2.18
CA SER A 37 -15.29 17.55 -0.92
C SER A 37 -13.77 17.43 -1.01
N LEU A 38 -13.26 16.42 -1.70
CA LEU A 38 -11.83 16.25 -1.97
C LEU A 38 -11.30 17.36 -2.88
N GLU A 39 -12.04 17.78 -3.90
CA GLU A 39 -11.67 18.91 -4.77
C GLU A 39 -11.51 20.20 -3.97
N VAL A 40 -12.45 20.51 -3.06
CA VAL A 40 -12.33 21.67 -2.16
C VAL A 40 -11.09 21.57 -1.26
N GLU A 41 -10.72 20.38 -0.81
CA GLU A 41 -9.47 20.19 -0.05
C GLU A 41 -8.22 20.37 -0.93
N MET A 42 -8.25 19.96 -2.20
CA MET A 42 -7.15 20.18 -3.14
C MET A 42 -6.91 21.67 -3.40
N GLU A 43 -7.97 22.48 -3.52
CA GLU A 43 -7.84 23.94 -3.66
C GLU A 43 -7.14 24.58 -2.46
N ARG A 44 -7.33 24.00 -1.28
CA ARG A 44 -6.85 24.50 0.01
C ARG A 44 -5.50 23.91 0.43
N ASN A 45 -5.08 22.83 -0.23
CA ASN A 45 -3.87 22.08 0.08
C ASN A 45 -3.10 21.77 -1.22
N PRO A 46 -2.16 22.63 -1.63
CA PRO A 46 -1.46 22.48 -2.90
C PRO A 46 -0.58 21.21 -2.97
N GLU A 47 -0.16 20.68 -1.82
CA GLU A 47 0.65 19.47 -1.74
C GLU A 47 -0.21 18.20 -1.99
N LEU A 48 -1.45 18.18 -1.48
CA LEU A 48 -2.45 17.17 -1.84
C LEU A 48 -2.78 17.24 -3.33
N ALA A 49 -3.07 18.43 -3.86
CA ALA A 49 -3.35 18.62 -5.29
C ALA A 49 -2.20 18.13 -6.17
N SER A 50 -0.96 18.44 -5.78
CA SER A 50 0.25 18.00 -6.48
C SER A 50 0.44 16.48 -6.43
N LEU A 51 0.08 15.81 -5.33
CA LEU A 51 0.10 14.34 -5.29
C LEU A 51 -0.90 13.75 -6.28
N ILE A 52 -2.15 14.23 -6.25
CA ILE A 52 -3.23 13.71 -7.09
C ILE A 52 -2.93 13.95 -8.58
N ALA A 53 -2.39 15.12 -8.94
CA ALA A 53 -1.99 15.40 -10.33
C ALA A 53 -0.92 14.43 -10.85
N ARG A 54 -0.05 13.89 -9.98
CA ARG A 54 1.02 12.96 -10.35
C ARG A 54 0.62 11.48 -10.30
N ARG A 55 -0.19 11.09 -9.30
CA ARG A 55 -0.54 9.68 -9.04
C ARG A 55 -1.97 9.31 -9.48
N GLY A 56 -2.78 10.29 -9.87
CA GLY A 56 -4.21 10.12 -10.10
C GLY A 56 -5.04 10.28 -8.83
N TYR A 57 -6.35 10.19 -8.99
CA TYR A 57 -7.31 10.23 -7.89
C TYR A 57 -7.14 9.00 -6.97
N PRO A 58 -7.27 9.17 -5.64
CA PRO A 58 -7.22 8.07 -4.70
C PRO A 58 -8.49 7.22 -4.80
N ASP A 59 -8.38 5.94 -4.43
CA ASP A 59 -9.53 5.03 -4.34
C ASP A 59 -10.47 5.41 -3.18
N TRP A 60 -9.89 6.02 -2.13
CA TRP A 60 -10.62 6.47 -0.95
C TRP A 60 -9.95 7.67 -0.32
N ALA A 61 -10.74 8.60 0.23
CA ALA A 61 -10.24 9.77 0.94
C ALA A 61 -11.10 10.04 2.19
N GLU A 62 -10.46 10.48 3.26
CA GLU A 62 -11.12 10.79 4.53
C GLU A 62 -10.52 12.02 5.18
N ARG A 63 -11.35 12.72 5.95
CA ARG A 63 -10.93 13.73 6.91
C ARG A 63 -10.92 13.12 8.30
N VAL A 64 -9.80 13.26 8.99
CA VAL A 64 -9.58 12.77 10.35
C VAL A 64 -9.39 13.97 11.25
N GLU A 65 -10.28 14.17 12.22
CA GLU A 65 -10.05 15.18 13.26
C GLU A 65 -8.95 14.70 14.20
N VAL A 66 -7.98 15.57 14.46
CA VAL A 66 -6.78 15.22 15.24
C VAL A 66 -6.47 16.28 16.28
N ASP A 67 -5.85 15.84 17.37
CA ASP A 67 -5.28 16.73 18.37
C ASP A 67 -3.96 17.30 17.83
N SER A 68 -4.07 18.43 17.13
CA SER A 68 -2.95 19.15 16.55
C SER A 68 -2.84 20.54 17.17
N GLU A 69 -1.62 20.90 17.56
CA GLU A 69 -1.32 22.25 18.05
C GLU A 69 -1.08 23.22 16.88
N PRO A 70 -1.40 24.51 17.05
CA PRO A 70 -1.00 25.55 16.11
C PRO A 70 0.50 25.48 15.80
N PRO A 71 0.93 25.64 14.54
CA PRO A 71 0.17 26.22 13.43
C PRO A 71 -0.67 25.23 12.61
N LEU A 72 -0.73 23.95 12.99
CA LEU A 72 -1.43 22.94 12.22
C LEU A 72 -2.95 23.03 12.39
N ASP A 73 -3.68 22.76 11.32
CA ASP A 73 -5.13 22.59 11.36
C ASP A 73 -5.49 21.39 12.26
N PRO A 74 -6.66 21.41 12.93
CA PRO A 74 -7.11 20.34 13.81
C PRO A 74 -7.64 19.11 13.06
N TYR A 75 -7.32 18.97 11.77
CA TYR A 75 -7.70 17.81 10.97
C TYR A 75 -6.63 17.49 9.94
N GLU A 76 -6.56 16.20 9.60
CA GLU A 76 -5.73 15.64 8.55
C GLU A 76 -6.59 15.08 7.43
N ILE A 77 -6.09 15.14 6.21
CA ILE A 77 -6.69 14.51 5.03
C ILE A 77 -5.87 13.27 4.73
N HIS A 78 -6.51 12.11 4.84
CA HIS A 78 -5.91 10.82 4.52
C HIS A 78 -6.42 10.38 3.16
N VAL A 79 -5.49 10.08 2.25
CA VAL A 79 -5.81 9.49 0.95
C VAL A 79 -5.22 8.09 0.85
N PHE A 80 -6.01 7.19 0.29
CA PHE A 80 -5.68 5.78 0.20
C PHE A 80 -5.67 5.33 -1.25
N TYR A 81 -4.54 4.77 -1.67
CA TYR A 81 -4.37 4.09 -2.94
C TYR A 81 -4.30 2.59 -2.67
N LEU A 82 -5.45 1.92 -2.72
CA LEU A 82 -5.61 0.50 -2.39
C LEU A 82 -4.77 -0.39 -3.30
N ARG A 83 -4.69 -0.05 -4.60
CA ARG A 83 -3.87 -0.77 -5.59
C ARG A 83 -2.38 -0.74 -5.24
N PHE A 84 -1.88 0.37 -4.71
CA PHE A 84 -0.46 0.55 -4.39
C PHE A 84 -0.14 0.21 -2.93
N ASP A 85 -1.15 -0.14 -2.15
CA ASP A 85 -1.05 -0.30 -0.69
C ASP A 85 -0.43 0.93 -0.03
N ARG A 86 -0.94 2.12 -0.37
CA ARG A 86 -0.41 3.38 0.19
C ARG A 86 -1.47 4.22 0.86
N GLU A 87 -1.15 4.68 2.06
CA GLU A 87 -1.82 5.74 2.79
C GLU A 87 -0.88 6.96 2.81
N VAL A 88 -1.42 8.12 2.43
CA VAL A 88 -0.71 9.39 2.55
C VAL A 88 -1.58 10.35 3.34
N ALA A 89 -1.02 10.92 4.41
CA ALA A 89 -1.72 11.90 5.22
C ALA A 89 -1.16 13.31 5.00
N PHE A 90 -2.06 14.27 4.95
CA PHE A 90 -1.76 15.68 4.77
C PHE A 90 -2.39 16.49 5.89
N ALA A 91 -1.62 17.44 6.43
CA ALA A 91 -2.11 18.50 7.29
C ALA A 91 -1.98 19.84 6.56
N ARG A 92 -2.64 20.88 7.07
CA ARG A 92 -2.43 22.26 6.65
C ARG A 92 -1.82 23.03 7.80
N ALA A 93 -0.95 23.98 7.51
CA ALA A 93 -0.34 24.84 8.52
C ALA A 93 -0.53 26.32 8.17
N SER A 94 -0.98 27.11 9.13
CA SER A 94 -1.13 28.56 9.00
C SER A 94 0.09 29.30 9.55
N ILE A 95 0.80 30.05 8.71
CA ILE A 95 1.97 30.84 9.13
C ILE A 95 1.57 32.32 9.22
N LEU A 96 1.68 32.90 10.41
CA LEU A 96 1.49 34.35 10.65
C LEU A 96 0.16 34.90 10.09
N GLY A 97 -0.91 34.11 10.16
CA GLY A 97 -2.25 34.52 9.69
C GLY A 97 -2.42 34.64 8.18
N ARG A 98 -1.45 34.16 7.37
CA ARG A 98 -1.49 34.12 5.89
C ARG A 98 -1.45 32.66 5.37
N PRO A 99 -1.93 32.38 4.15
CA PRO A 99 -2.47 31.05 3.84
C PRO A 99 -1.40 29.94 3.77
N LEU A 100 -1.55 29.00 4.70
CA LEU A 100 -1.90 27.59 4.48
C LEU A 100 -1.01 26.81 3.52
N ILE A 101 0.17 26.42 4.02
CA ILE A 101 1.00 25.41 3.36
C ILE A 101 0.41 24.02 3.60
N GLY A 102 0.38 23.21 2.55
CA GLY A 102 0.12 21.78 2.66
C GLY A 102 1.35 21.05 3.17
N VAL A 103 1.20 20.25 4.22
CA VAL A 103 2.27 19.44 4.79
C VAL A 103 1.93 17.98 4.63
N ARG A 104 2.77 17.23 3.94
CA ARG A 104 2.69 15.76 3.92
C ARG A 104 3.26 15.24 5.24
N LYS A 105 2.42 14.59 6.04
CA LYS A 105 2.78 14.05 7.36
C LYS A 105 3.51 12.72 7.23
N PHE A 106 2.95 11.81 6.43
CA PHE A 106 3.56 10.52 6.17
C PHE A 106 3.09 9.93 4.82
N ASP A 107 3.89 9.02 4.27
CA ASP A 107 3.55 8.11 3.18
C ASP A 107 3.94 6.70 3.68
N ARG A 108 2.95 5.83 3.89
CA ARG A 108 3.16 4.52 4.52
C ARG A 108 2.27 3.43 3.91
N PRO A 109 2.59 2.15 4.13
CA PRO A 109 1.68 1.05 3.80
C PRO A 109 0.35 1.16 4.56
N ILE A 110 -0.75 0.72 3.95
CA ILE A 110 -2.06 0.76 4.61
C ILE A 110 -2.09 -0.30 5.71
N ALA A 111 -2.43 0.09 6.93
CA ALA A 111 -2.58 -0.87 8.03
C ALA A 111 -3.66 -1.91 7.69
N PRO A 112 -3.47 -3.22 7.99
CA PRO A 112 -4.43 -4.26 7.61
C PRO A 112 -5.87 -3.99 8.08
N ALA A 113 -6.04 -3.58 9.35
CA ALA A 113 -7.34 -3.22 9.90
C ALA A 113 -7.99 -2.03 9.16
N MET A 114 -7.18 -1.08 8.70
CA MET A 114 -7.64 0.08 7.93
C MET A 114 -8.11 -0.36 6.54
N ARG A 115 -7.35 -1.23 5.88
CA ARG A 115 -7.70 -1.80 4.58
C ARG A 115 -9.01 -2.57 4.63
N GLU A 116 -9.21 -3.39 5.66
CA GLU A 116 -10.47 -4.12 5.88
C GLU A 116 -11.64 -3.17 6.10
N ARG A 117 -11.46 -2.13 6.92
CA ARG A 117 -12.49 -1.11 7.16
C ARG A 117 -12.88 -0.40 5.86
N ILE A 118 -11.90 0.07 5.10
CA ILE A 118 -12.15 0.75 3.82
C ILE A 118 -12.87 -0.21 2.85
N ALA A 119 -12.44 -1.47 2.77
CA ALA A 119 -13.12 -2.46 1.94
C ALA A 119 -14.59 -2.66 2.36
N GLN A 120 -14.90 -2.69 3.65
CA GLN A 120 -16.27 -2.78 4.15
C GLN A 120 -17.11 -1.55 3.76
N TYR A 121 -16.57 -0.33 3.93
CA TYR A 121 -17.26 0.90 3.52
C TYR A 121 -17.45 1.00 2.02
N TYR A 122 -16.43 0.67 1.23
CA TYR A 122 -16.48 0.66 -0.23
C TYR A 122 -17.54 -0.32 -0.74
N LEU A 123 -17.62 -1.51 -0.14
CA LEU A 123 -18.66 -2.49 -0.46
C LEU A 123 -20.05 -2.03 -0.02
N ALA A 124 -20.19 -1.24 1.04
CA ALA A 124 -21.47 -0.77 1.56
C ALA A 124 -22.01 0.47 0.81
N ALA A 125 -21.14 1.35 0.31
CA ALA A 125 -21.51 2.67 -0.18
C ALA A 125 -22.03 2.71 -1.64
N ASP A 126 -21.58 1.83 -2.54
CA ASP A 126 -22.01 1.86 -3.95
C ASP A 126 -21.99 0.46 -4.64
N PRO A 127 -23.16 -0.07 -5.06
CA PRO A 127 -23.25 -1.31 -5.83
C PRO A 127 -22.51 -1.29 -7.19
N ALA A 128 -22.38 -0.13 -7.83
CA ALA A 128 -21.68 -0.01 -9.12
C ALA A 128 -20.16 -0.11 -8.93
N ALA A 129 -19.61 0.63 -7.97
CA ALA A 129 -18.21 0.49 -7.57
C ALA A 129 -17.89 -0.93 -7.05
N ARG A 130 -18.85 -1.62 -6.43
CA ARG A 130 -18.75 -3.04 -6.06
C ARG A 130 -18.63 -3.95 -7.28
N ALA A 131 -19.41 -3.67 -8.34
CA ALA A 131 -19.38 -4.45 -9.57
C ALA A 131 -18.05 -4.28 -10.32
N GLU A 132 -17.51 -3.07 -10.37
CA GLU A 132 -16.18 -2.80 -10.96
C GLU A 132 -15.06 -3.52 -10.21
N LEU A 133 -15.04 -3.41 -8.87
CA LEU A 133 -14.05 -4.11 -8.05
C LEU A 133 -14.18 -5.65 -8.15
N ALA A 134 -15.39 -6.16 -8.37
CA ALA A 134 -15.61 -7.59 -8.61
C ALA A 134 -15.10 -8.01 -9.99
N ALA A 135 -15.26 -7.16 -11.01
CA ALA A 135 -14.72 -7.38 -12.35
C ALA A 135 -13.18 -7.42 -12.33
N ASP A 136 -12.54 -6.43 -11.70
CA ASP A 136 -11.07 -6.39 -11.57
C ASP A 136 -10.49 -7.65 -10.90
N ARG A 137 -11.19 -8.17 -9.87
CA ARG A 137 -10.80 -9.41 -9.20
C ARG A 137 -11.01 -10.64 -10.08
N ALA A 138 -12.07 -10.67 -10.87
CA ALA A 138 -12.33 -11.75 -11.81
C ALA A 138 -11.26 -11.80 -12.90
N ASP A 139 -10.85 -10.64 -13.43
CA ASP A 139 -9.78 -10.53 -14.42
C ASP A 139 -8.44 -11.00 -13.84
N ALA A 140 -8.05 -10.54 -12.64
CA ALA A 140 -6.84 -11.00 -11.99
C ALA A 140 -6.82 -12.51 -11.71
N ALA A 141 -7.98 -13.09 -11.35
CA ALA A 141 -8.13 -14.52 -11.14
C ALA A 141 -8.04 -15.30 -12.45
N ALA A 142 -8.63 -14.80 -13.53
CA ALA A 142 -8.56 -15.38 -14.86
C ALA A 142 -7.11 -15.42 -15.37
N GLU A 143 -6.37 -14.30 -15.27
CA GLU A 143 -4.95 -14.27 -15.62
C GLU A 143 -4.11 -15.26 -14.81
N SER A 144 -4.42 -15.42 -13.51
CA SER A 144 -3.74 -16.39 -12.67
C SER A 144 -4.05 -17.83 -13.10
N ALA A 145 -5.30 -18.12 -13.47
CA ALA A 145 -5.72 -19.43 -13.97
C ALA A 145 -5.07 -19.75 -15.32
N GLU A 146 -5.00 -18.80 -16.24
CA GLU A 146 -4.30 -18.96 -17.52
C GLU A 146 -2.81 -19.25 -17.32
N ARG A 147 -2.15 -18.50 -16.42
CA ARG A 147 -0.75 -18.76 -16.07
C ARG A 147 -0.55 -20.13 -15.44
N ALA A 148 -1.50 -20.61 -14.64
CA ALA A 148 -1.44 -21.95 -14.06
C ALA A 148 -1.64 -23.03 -15.15
N ALA A 149 -2.60 -22.83 -16.06
CA ALA A 149 -2.88 -23.75 -17.16
C ALA A 149 -1.70 -23.85 -18.12
N ALA A 150 -1.06 -22.74 -18.47
CA ALA A 150 0.14 -22.72 -19.31
C ALA A 150 1.27 -23.56 -18.68
N ARG A 151 1.53 -23.37 -17.38
CA ARG A 151 2.54 -24.17 -16.67
C ARG A 151 2.20 -25.65 -16.61
N ALA A 152 0.92 -25.99 -16.45
CA ALA A 152 0.48 -27.38 -16.47
C ALA A 152 0.68 -28.04 -17.85
N SER A 153 0.41 -27.29 -18.93
CA SER A 153 0.68 -27.75 -20.30
C SER A 153 2.17 -27.96 -20.53
N ASP A 154 3.01 -26.98 -20.16
CA ASP A 154 4.46 -27.10 -20.31
C ASP A 154 5.04 -28.31 -19.56
N ALA A 155 4.50 -28.59 -18.36
CA ALA A 155 4.88 -29.75 -17.57
C ALA A 155 4.45 -31.07 -18.24
N ALA A 156 3.24 -31.13 -18.80
CA ALA A 156 2.75 -32.30 -19.52
C ALA A 156 3.59 -32.58 -20.79
N ASP A 157 3.90 -31.54 -21.58
CA ASP A 157 4.75 -31.65 -22.76
C ASP A 157 6.18 -32.07 -22.41
N HIS A 158 6.68 -31.63 -21.25
CA HIS A 158 7.96 -32.11 -20.74
C HIS A 158 7.92 -33.60 -20.41
N VAL A 159 6.88 -34.06 -19.68
CA VAL A 159 6.72 -35.48 -19.32
C VAL A 159 6.59 -36.36 -20.57
N THR A 160 5.81 -35.94 -21.56
CA THR A 160 5.67 -36.66 -22.84
C THR A 160 7.02 -36.78 -23.54
N ARG A 161 7.79 -35.69 -23.65
CA ARG A 161 9.12 -35.73 -24.27
C ARG A 161 10.11 -36.63 -23.53
N VAL A 162 10.07 -36.64 -22.20
CA VAL A 162 10.91 -37.54 -21.39
C VAL A 162 10.52 -39.00 -21.60
N ALA A 163 9.21 -39.30 -21.61
CA ALA A 163 8.71 -40.65 -21.87
C ALA A 163 9.14 -41.16 -23.26
N GLU A 164 8.94 -40.35 -24.31
CA GLU A 164 9.39 -40.68 -25.67
C GLU A 164 10.90 -40.85 -25.80
N HIS A 165 11.69 -40.11 -25.01
CA HIS A 165 13.14 -40.26 -24.97
C HIS A 165 13.55 -41.58 -24.30
N MET A 166 12.93 -41.90 -23.16
CA MET A 166 13.17 -43.16 -22.44
C MET A 166 12.77 -44.38 -23.27
N GLU A 167 11.63 -44.33 -23.96
CA GLU A 167 11.16 -45.39 -24.84
C GLU A 167 12.16 -45.65 -25.99
N ARG A 168 12.66 -44.58 -26.63
CA ARG A 168 13.70 -44.69 -27.67
C ARG A 168 14.99 -45.30 -27.12
N ALA A 169 15.48 -44.83 -25.97
CA ALA A 169 16.70 -45.35 -25.36
C ALA A 169 16.57 -46.83 -24.96
N PHE A 170 15.39 -47.23 -24.47
CA PHE A 170 15.09 -48.62 -24.13
C PHE A 170 15.12 -49.53 -25.39
N HIS A 171 14.47 -49.11 -26.48
CA HIS A 171 14.50 -49.85 -27.74
C HIS A 171 15.89 -49.97 -28.37
N GLU A 172 16.74 -48.94 -28.25
CA GLU A 172 18.14 -49.01 -28.70
C GLU A 172 18.96 -50.01 -27.89
N HIS A 173 18.73 -50.11 -26.58
CA HIS A 173 19.45 -51.04 -25.71
C HIS A 173 19.10 -52.50 -25.99
N LEU A 174 17.85 -52.81 -26.32
CA LEU A 174 17.41 -54.17 -26.67
C LEU A 174 17.91 -54.67 -28.03
N ARG A 175 18.46 -53.79 -28.87
CA ARG A 175 18.93 -54.12 -30.23
C ARG A 175 20.43 -54.45 -30.30
N LYS A 176 21.16 -54.35 -29.19
CA LYS A 176 22.56 -54.74 -29.04
C LYS A 176 22.65 -56.09 -28.33
#